data_AF-A0A1F9B703-F1
#
_entry.id   AF-A0A1F9B703-F1
#
_cell.length_a   1.000
_cell.length_b   1.000
_cell.length_c   1.000
_cell.angle_alpha   90.00
_cell.angle_beta   90.00
_cell.angle_gamma   90.00
#
_symmetry.space_group_name_H-M   'P 1'
#
loop_
_entity.id
_entity.type
_entity.pdbx_description
1 polymer ?
#
loop_
_entity_poly.entity_id
_entity_poly.type
_entity_poly.pdbx_seq_one_letter_code
_entity_poly.pdbx_strand_id
1 'polypeptide(L)'
;MSTVIDDEKVRSNKTLTAVIYALYAASLLVGITCLVAIVMNYVKKEDVAGTFLESHFRWQIRTFWYSLLWGFLGVITFIIIIGWFILIADLI
;
A
#
# COMPACT_ATOMS: atom_id res chain seq x y z
N MET A 1 32.75 2.11 -10.00
CA MET A 1 32.35 1.59 -8.68
C MET A 1 31.08 2.26 -8.19
N SER A 2 31.00 3.59 -8.14
CA SER A 2 29.78 4.33 -7.74
C SER A 2 28.52 3.96 -8.55
N THR A 3 28.63 3.87 -9.88
CA THR A 3 27.52 3.52 -10.77
C THR A 3 26.91 2.14 -10.48
N VAL A 4 27.76 1.17 -10.13
CA VAL A 4 27.33 -0.22 -9.83
C VAL A 4 26.56 -0.26 -8.50
N ILE A 5 26.99 0.52 -7.50
CA ILE A 5 26.33 0.62 -6.20
C ILE A 5 24.96 1.31 -6.33
N ASP A 6 24.86 2.37 -7.14
CA ASP A 6 23.57 3.02 -7.42
C ASP A 6 22.60 2.07 -8.14
N ASP A 7 23.06 1.32 -9.14
CA ASP A 7 22.22 0.36 -9.87
C ASP A 7 21.69 -0.76 -8.96
N GLU A 8 22.51 -1.24 -8.02
CA GLU A 8 22.11 -2.24 -7.04
C GLU A 8 21.07 -1.70 -6.06
N LYS A 9 21.27 -0.48 -5.54
CA LYS A 9 20.31 0.16 -4.63
C LYS A 9 18.96 0.40 -5.31
N VAL A 10 18.97 0.84 -6.57
CA VAL A 10 17.74 1.00 -7.37
C VAL A 10 17.03 -0.34 -7.58
N ARG A 11 17.75 -1.43 -7.88
CA ARG A 11 17.15 -2.78 -7.98
C ARG A 11 16.54 -3.22 -6.66
N SER A 12 17.25 -3.05 -5.55
CA SER A 12 16.77 -3.41 -4.22
C SER A 12 15.47 -2.66 -3.87
N ASN A 13 15.42 -1.35 -4.12
CA ASN A 13 14.23 -0.53 -3.90
C ASN A 13 13.03 -0.96 -4.76
N LYS A 14 13.27 -1.37 -6.01
CA LYS A 14 12.21 -1.93 -6.88
C LYS A 14 11.68 -3.24 -6.34
N THR A 15 12.56 -4.17 -5.95
CA THR A 15 12.18 -5.45 -5.35
C THR A 15 11.37 -5.25 -4.07
N LEU A 16 11.84 -4.36 -3.20
CA LEU A 16 11.12 -3.99 -1.97
C LEU A 16 9.71 -3.46 -2.27
N THR A 17 9.60 -2.55 -3.23
CA THR A 17 8.29 -2.00 -3.66
C THR A 17 7.37 -3.10 -4.16
N ALA A 18 7.89 -4.05 -4.95
CA ALA A 18 7.12 -5.18 -5.47
C ALA A 18 6.65 -6.13 -4.35
N VAL A 19 7.49 -6.39 -3.34
CA VAL A 19 7.11 -7.19 -2.16
C VAL A 19 5.98 -6.50 -1.38
N ILE A 20 6.04 -5.18 -1.20
CA ILE A 20 4.97 -4.42 -0.52
C ILE A 20 3.66 -4.54 -1.31
N TYR A 21 3.69 -4.46 -2.64
CA TYR A 21 2.51 -4.71 -3.48
C TYR A 21 1.98 -6.13 -3.31
N ALA A 22 2.85 -7.14 -3.31
CA ALA A 22 2.44 -8.53 -3.11
C ALA A 22 1.78 -8.75 -1.73
N LEU A 23 2.26 -8.09 -0.68
CA LEU A 23 1.66 -8.15 0.66
C LEU A 23 0.27 -7.50 0.71
N TYR A 24 0.07 -6.38 0.02
CA TYR A 24 -1.25 -5.78 -0.16
C TYR A 24 -2.18 -6.70 -0.96
N ALA A 25 -1.72 -7.28 -2.06
CA ALA A 25 -2.53 -8.23 -2.84
C ALA A 25 -2.92 -9.46 -2.02
N ALA A 26 -1.98 -10.04 -1.26
CA ALA A 26 -2.23 -11.16 -0.36
C ALA A 26 -3.23 -10.82 0.76
N SER A 27 -3.34 -9.55 1.14
CA SER A 27 -4.29 -9.11 2.17
C SER A 27 -5.74 -9.23 1.75
N LEU A 28 -6.01 -9.30 0.44
CA LEU A 28 -7.37 -9.60 -0.05
C LEU A 28 -7.82 -11.02 0.32
N LEU A 29 -6.85 -11.94 0.55
CA LEU A 29 -7.14 -13.32 0.94
C LEU A 29 -7.06 -13.52 2.46
N VAL A 30 -6.06 -12.91 3.12
CA VAL A 30 -5.73 -13.16 4.53
C VAL A 30 -6.12 -12.00 5.45
N GLY A 31 -6.37 -10.81 4.91
CA GLY A 31 -6.69 -9.59 5.64
C GLY A 31 -5.48 -8.95 6.32
N ILE A 32 -4.73 -9.70 7.13
CA ILE A 32 -3.75 -9.12 8.07
C ILE A 32 -2.44 -8.64 7.41
N THR A 33 -2.11 -9.12 6.22
CA THR A 33 -0.83 -8.78 5.57
C THR A 33 -0.74 -7.33 5.11
N CYS A 34 -1.87 -6.60 5.02
CA CYS A 34 -1.87 -5.16 4.75
C CYS A 34 -1.22 -4.35 5.88
N LEU A 35 -1.28 -4.84 7.13
CA LEU A 35 -0.63 -4.21 8.28
C LEU A 35 0.89 -4.30 8.17
N VAL A 36 1.41 -5.43 7.68
CA VAL A 36 2.85 -5.58 7.40
C VAL A 36 3.27 -4.64 6.27
N ALA A 37 2.48 -4.57 5.20
CA ALA A 37 2.75 -3.71 4.05
C ALA A 37 2.79 -2.21 4.42
N ILE A 38 1.82 -1.73 5.21
CA ILE A 38 1.80 -0.31 5.63
C ILE A 38 2.96 0.02 6.57
N VAL A 39 3.32 -0.88 7.50
CA VAL A 39 4.49 -0.69 8.36
C VAL A 39 5.77 -0.61 7.52
N MET A 40 5.94 -1.52 6.56
CA MET A 40 7.09 -1.48 5.65
C MET A 40 7.14 -0.17 4.86
N ASN A 41 6.01 0.32 4.37
CA ASN A 41 5.92 1.61 3.67
C ASN A 41 6.44 2.77 4.53
N TYR A 42 6.08 2.84 5.81
CA TYR A 42 6.59 3.89 6.70
C TYR A 42 8.07 3.70 7.03
N VAL A 43 8.48 2.48 7.39
CA VAL A 43 9.87 2.16 7.77
C VAL A 43 10.85 2.39 6.62
N LYS A 44 10.43 2.09 5.39
CA LYS A 44 11.28 2.16 4.20
C LYS A 44 11.10 3.41 3.35
N LYS A 45 10.27 4.35 3.81
CA LYS A 45 10.01 5.61 3.10
C LYS A 45 11.28 6.41 2.83
N GLU A 46 12.22 6.43 3.76
CA GLU A 46 13.48 7.17 3.62
C GLU A 46 14.41 6.55 2.57
N ASP A 47 14.39 5.22 2.41
CA ASP A 47 15.21 4.49 1.42
C ASP A 47 14.84 4.85 -0.04
N VAL A 48 13.62 5.35 -0.26
CA VAL A 48 13.09 5.73 -1.57
C VAL A 48 12.94 7.25 -1.76
N ALA A 49 13.31 8.07 -0.77
CA ALA A 49 13.18 9.51 -0.82
C ALA A 49 14.01 10.12 -1.98
N GLY A 50 13.45 11.10 -2.68
CA GLY A 50 14.09 11.73 -3.84
C GLY A 50 14.08 10.87 -5.11
N THR A 51 13.48 9.68 -5.08
CA THR A 51 13.30 8.81 -6.26
C THR A 51 11.87 8.84 -6.76
N PHE A 52 11.62 8.33 -7.98
CA PHE A 52 10.25 8.19 -8.50
C PHE A 52 9.36 7.26 -7.63
N LEU A 53 9.97 6.33 -6.88
CA LEU A 53 9.27 5.40 -5.98
C LEU A 53 8.68 6.10 -4.75
N GLU A 54 9.21 7.26 -4.36
CA GLU A 54 8.66 8.04 -3.26
C GLU A 54 7.18 8.37 -3.49
N SER A 55 6.82 8.72 -4.73
CA SER A 55 5.43 8.97 -5.13
C SER A 55 4.54 7.73 -4.96
N HIS A 56 5.07 6.55 -5.25
CA HIS A 56 4.36 5.28 -5.14
C HIS A 56 4.13 4.91 -3.67
N PHE A 57 5.15 5.05 -2.81
CA PHE A 57 5.02 4.84 -1.36
C PHE A 57 3.97 5.78 -0.77
N ARG A 58 4.01 7.07 -1.11
CA ARG A 58 2.99 8.03 -0.65
C ARG A 58 1.60 7.66 -1.14
N TRP A 59 1.46 7.19 -2.38
CA TRP A 59 0.18 6.72 -2.90
C TRP A 59 -0.32 5.50 -2.12
N GLN A 60 0.49 4.45 -1.95
CA GLN A 60 0.12 3.25 -1.19
C GLN A 60 -0.30 3.57 0.25
N ILE A 61 0.44 4.44 0.94
CA ILE A 61 0.11 4.87 2.30
C ILE A 61 -1.27 5.54 2.34
N ARG A 62 -1.55 6.48 1.43
CA ARG A 62 -2.86 7.16 1.39
C ARG A 62 -3.98 6.19 1.05
N THR A 63 -3.78 5.32 0.05
CA THR A 63 -4.79 4.33 -0.37
C THR A 63 -5.14 3.41 0.79
N PHE A 64 -4.17 2.95 1.59
CA PHE A 64 -4.44 2.17 2.79
C PHE A 64 -5.38 2.90 3.76
N TRP A 65 -5.08 4.17 4.08
CA TRP A 65 -5.91 4.93 5.02
C TRP A 65 -7.28 5.30 4.46
N TYR A 66 -7.38 5.59 3.16
CA TYR A 66 -8.66 5.78 2.51
C TYR A 66 -9.48 4.50 2.54
N SER A 67 -8.89 3.35 2.24
CA SER A 67 -9.60 2.07 2.29
C SER A 67 -10.02 1.69 3.70
N LEU A 68 -9.19 1.95 4.71
CA LEU A 68 -9.61 1.74 6.10
C LEU A 68 -10.80 2.64 6.48
N LEU A 69 -10.79 3.90 6.06
CA LEU A 69 -11.87 4.84 6.32
C LEU A 69 -13.17 4.44 5.60
N TRP A 70 -13.11 4.22 4.29
CA TRP A 70 -14.27 3.88 3.48
C TRP A 70 -14.80 2.48 3.80
N GLY A 71 -13.93 1.51 4.07
CA GLY A 71 -14.30 0.20 4.60
C GLY A 71 -15.09 0.32 5.91
N PHE A 72 -14.61 1.14 6.85
CA PHE A 72 -15.32 1.39 8.11
C PHE A 72 -16.68 2.06 7.90
N LEU A 73 -16.77 3.11 7.07
CA LEU A 73 -18.02 3.77 6.72
C LEU A 73 -19.00 2.83 6.00
N GLY A 74 -18.49 1.99 5.09
CA GLY A 74 -19.24 0.99 4.36
C GLY A 74 -19.86 -0.06 5.28
N VAL A 75 -19.11 -0.53 6.28
CA VAL A 75 -19.64 -1.45 7.31
C VAL A 75 -20.72 -0.79 8.16
N ILE A 76 -20.53 0.46 8.60
CA ILE A 76 -21.54 1.19 9.40
C ILE A 76 -22.85 1.37 8.61
N THR A 77 -22.75 1.71 7.33
CA THR A 77 -23.89 1.99 6.46
C THR A 77 -24.41 0.74 5.73
N PHE A 78 -23.88 -0.44 6.04
CA PHE A 78 -24.23 -1.71 5.37
C PHE A 78 -25.72 -2.05 5.47
N ILE A 79 -26.32 -1.78 6.63
CA ILE A 79 -27.74 -2.06 6.91
C ILE A 79 -28.73 -1.26 6.06
N ILE A 80 -28.32 -0.10 5.53
CA ILE A 80 -29.19 0.80 4.74
C ILE A 80 -28.90 0.71 3.23
N ILE A 81 -28.32 -0.40 2.76
CA ILE A 81 -27.93 -0.68 1.36
C ILE A 81 -26.78 0.19 0.84
N ILE A 82 -26.68 1.47 1.26
CA ILE A 82 -25.61 2.41 0.84
C ILE A 82 -24.23 1.82 1.09
N GLY A 83 -24.03 1.10 2.20
CA GLY A 83 -22.74 0.49 2.53
C GLY A 83 -22.26 -0.52 1.48
N TRP A 84 -23.15 -1.20 0.76
CA TRP A 84 -22.75 -2.12 -0.32
C TRP A 84 -22.01 -1.39 -1.45
N PHE A 85 -22.52 -0.23 -1.87
CA PHE A 85 -21.87 0.57 -2.91
C PHE A 85 -20.53 1.13 -2.46
N ILE A 86 -20.43 1.56 -1.20
CA ILE A 86 -19.18 2.05 -0.62
C ILE A 86 -18.13 0.94 -0.56
N LEU A 87 -18.49 -0.25 -0.06
CA LEU A 87 -17.56 -1.38 0.06
C LEU A 87 -17.09 -1.89 -1.31
N ILE A 88 -17.97 -1.92 -2.32
CA ILE A 88 -17.59 -2.32 -3.68
C ILE A 88 -16.67 -1.27 -4.32
N ALA A 89 -16.99 0.02 -4.17
CA ALA A 89 -16.16 1.09 -4.70
C ALA A 89 -14.79 1.16 -4.03
N ASP A 90 -14.69 0.81 -2.75
CA ASP A 90 -13.42 0.79 -2.03
C ASP A 90 -12.49 -0.36 -2.47
N LEU A 91 -13.08 -1.48 -2.92
CA LEU A 91 -12.34 -2.68 -3.32
C LEU A 91 -11.72 -2.59 -4.72
N ILE A 92 -12.18 -1.67 -5.58
CA ILE A 92 -11.84 -1.56 -7.01
C ILE A 92 -10.93 -0.38 -7.28
#